data_AF-A0A645H9Z8-F1
#
_entry.id   AF-A0A645H9Z8-F1
#
_cell.length_a   1.000
_cell.length_b   1.000
_cell.length_c   1.000
_cell.angle_alpha   90.00
_cell.angle_beta   90.00
_cell.angle_gamma   90.00
#
_symmetry.space_group_name_H-M   'P 1'
#
loop_
_entity.id
_entity.type
_entity.pdbx_description
1 polymer ?
#
loop_
_entity_poly.entity_id
_entity_poly.type
_entity_poly.pdbx_seq_one_letter_code
_entity_poly.pdbx_strand_id
1 'polypeptide(L)' 'MSMNGLLLKGKLFSLLSESSQVTNQEIQNAYGCFMEQVRTISQSEQNYSEFFRILNITRIELISIESHYQYGQGEKCA' A
#
# COMPACT_ATOMS: atom_id res chain seq x y z
N MET A 1 -11.71 -10.65 9.14
CA MET A 1 -10.25 -10.57 8.88
C MET A 1 -9.81 -9.16 9.23
N SER A 2 -8.83 -8.96 10.12
CA SER A 2 -8.38 -7.61 10.50
C SER A 2 -7.47 -7.01 9.44
N MET A 3 -7.40 -5.66 9.36
CA MET A 3 -6.49 -4.94 8.45
C MET A 3 -5.03 -5.39 8.60
N ASN A 4 -4.57 -5.61 9.83
CA ASN A 4 -3.23 -6.13 10.10
C ASN A 4 -3.04 -7.53 9.50
N GLY A 5 -4.08 -8.37 9.49
CA GLY A 5 -4.04 -9.66 8.81
C GLY A 5 -3.98 -9.53 7.28
N LEU A 6 -4.59 -8.49 6.72
CA LEU A 6 -4.53 -8.17 5.28
C LEU A 6 -3.13 -7.71 4.86
N LEU A 7 -2.51 -6.86 5.68
CA LEU A 7 -1.17 -6.31 5.45
C LEU A 7 -0.06 -7.35 5.67
N LEU A 8 -0.16 -8.16 6.73
CA LEU A 8 0.89 -9.12 7.10
C LEU A 8 0.83 -10.45 6.32
N LYS A 9 -0.31 -10.79 5.70
CA LYS A 9 -0.50 -12.07 4.98
C LYS A 9 -0.88 -11.90 3.51
N GLY A 10 -0.95 -10.67 3.01
CA GLY A 10 -1.32 -10.39 1.62
C GLY A 10 -0.19 -10.76 0.66
N LYS A 11 -0.49 -11.60 -0.34
CA LYS A 11 0.44 -12.01 -1.40
C LYS A 11 1.13 -10.82 -2.08
N LEU A 12 0.43 -9.69 -2.21
CA LEU A 12 0.99 -8.45 -2.74
C LEU A 12 2.18 -7.94 -1.90
N PHE A 13 2.05 -7.86 -0.58
CA PHE A 13 3.11 -7.38 0.30
C PHE A 13 4.28 -8.36 0.38
N SER A 14 4.01 -9.67 0.34
CA SER A 14 5.06 -10.69 0.23
C SER A 14 5.89 -10.49 -1.04
N LEU A 15 5.24 -10.36 -2.21
CA LEU A 15 5.93 -10.14 -3.49
C LEU A 15 6.71 -8.82 -3.52
N LEU A 16 6.21 -7.77 -2.87
CA LEU A 16 6.91 -6.48 -2.76
C LEU A 16 8.09 -6.53 -1.78
N SER A 17 8.09 -7.48 -0.84
CA SER A 17 9.16 -7.68 0.15
C SER A 17 10.25 -8.65 -0.30
N GLU A 18 9.97 -9.49 -1.29
CA GLU A 18 10.92 -10.47 -1.82
C GLU A 18 12.00 -9.78 -2.68
N SER A 19 13.25 -10.20 -2.52
CA SER A 19 14.38 -9.67 -3.31
C SER A 19 14.51 -10.35 -4.68
N SER A 20 13.63 -11.29 -5.01
CA SER A 20 13.65 -12.05 -6.26
C SER A 20 12.98 -11.28 -7.41
N GLN A 21 13.34 -11.66 -8.63
CA GLN A 21 12.79 -11.04 -9.83
C GLN A 21 11.32 -11.46 -10.01
N VAL A 22 10.40 -10.61 -9.57
CA VAL A 22 8.95 -10.79 -9.74
C VAL A 22 8.52 -10.22 -11.09
N THR A 23 7.63 -10.91 -11.80
CA THR A 23 7.10 -10.39 -13.06
C THR A 23 6.00 -9.35 -12.83
N ASN A 24 5.83 -8.43 -13.78
CA ASN A 24 4.73 -7.46 -13.74
C ASN A 24 3.36 -8.15 -13.67
N GLN A 25 3.20 -9.30 -14.32
CA GLN A 25 1.95 -10.05 -14.31
C GLN A 25 1.61 -10.59 -12.91
N GLU A 26 2.61 -11.07 -12.17
CA GLU A 26 2.43 -11.57 -10.80
C GLU A 26 2.05 -10.44 -9.83
N ILE A 27 2.72 -9.29 -9.95
CA ILE A 27 2.38 -8.07 -9.18
C ILE A 27 0.95 -7.63 -9.48
N GLN A 28 0.57 -7.55 -10.76
CA GLN A 28 -0.78 -7.13 -11.16
C GLN A 28 -1.86 -8.09 -10.67
N ASN A 29 -1.62 -9.41 -10.78
CA ASN A 29 -2.54 -10.42 -10.27
C ASN A 29 -2.71 -10.32 -8.75
N ALA A 30 -1.60 -10.16 -8.01
CA ALA A 30 -1.64 -10.00 -6.56
C ALA A 30 -2.33 -8.69 -6.13
N TYR A 31 -2.13 -7.61 -6.88
CA TYR A 31 -2.81 -6.34 -6.67
C TYR A 31 -4.33 -6.45 -6.87
N GLY A 32 -4.77 -7.13 -7.95
CA GLY A 32 -6.19 -7.39 -8.18
C GLY A 32 -6.84 -8.15 -7.03
N CYS A 33 -6.21 -9.23 -6.56
CA CYS A 33 -6.69 -9.98 -5.39
C CYS A 33 -6.75 -9.13 -4.12
N PHE A 34 -5.77 -8.26 -3.89
CA PHE A 34 -5.76 -7.35 -2.76
C PHE A 34 -6.94 -6.36 -2.82
N MET A 35 -7.20 -5.77 -3.98
CA MET A 35 -8.29 -4.81 -4.16
C MET A 35 -9.68 -5.43 -3.94
N GLU A 36 -9.89 -6.68 -4.35
CA GLU A 36 -11.16 -7.38 -4.08
C GLU A 36 -11.34 -7.66 -2.58
N GLN A 37 -10.26 -7.98 -1.85
CA GLN A 37 -10.33 -8.13 -0.40
C GLN A 37 -10.61 -6.80 0.30
N VAL A 38 -9.96 -5.71 -0.10
CA VAL A 38 -10.25 -4.36 0.42
C VAL A 38 -11.72 -4.02 0.17
N ARG A 39 -12.22 -4.25 -1.04
CA ARG A 39 -13.63 -4.02 -1.40
C ARG A 39 -14.56 -4.81 -0.48
N THR A 40 -14.30 -6.11 -0.30
CA THR A 40 -15.10 -7.00 0.55
C THR A 40 -15.16 -6.52 2.00
N ILE A 41 -14.03 -6.12 2.59
CA ILE A 41 -14.02 -5.68 3.99
C ILE A 41 -14.65 -4.29 4.13
N SER A 42 -14.48 -3.42 3.13
CA SER A 42 -15.06 -2.08 3.10
C SER A 42 -16.60 -2.03 2.96
N GLN A 43 -17.25 -3.17 2.69
CA GLN A 43 -18.72 -3.27 2.60
C GLN A 43 -19.45 -3.18 3.94
N SER A 44 -18.75 -3.29 5.08
CA SER A 44 -19.35 -2.99 6.39
C SER A 44 -19.15 -1.50 6.71
N GLU A 45 -20.20 -0.78 7.13
CA GLU A 45 -20.13 0.67 7.43
C GLU A 45 -19.04 1.01 8.46
N GLN A 46 -18.89 0.16 9.49
CA GLN A 46 -17.90 0.33 10.53
C GLN A 46 -16.47 0.14 10.00
N ASN A 47 -16.29 -0.77 9.04
CA ASN A 47 -15.03 -0.97 8.35
C ASN A 47 -14.75 0.17 7.37
N TYR A 48 -15.73 0.66 6.61
CA TYR A 48 -15.52 1.72 5.61
C TYR A 48 -14.83 2.96 6.19
N SER A 49 -15.29 3.43 7.36
CA SER A 49 -14.67 4.57 8.06
C SER A 49 -13.22 4.28 8.47
N GLU A 50 -12.95 3.07 8.96
CA GLU A 50 -11.60 2.64 9.35
C GLU A 50 -10.66 2.53 8.13
N PHE A 51 -11.12 1.91 7.04
CA PHE A 51 -10.38 1.81 5.76
C PHE A 51 -10.08 3.18 5.18
N PHE A 52 -11.08 4.07 5.15
CA PHE A 52 -10.91 5.43 4.64
C PHE A 52 -9.88 6.20 5.47
N ARG A 53 -9.92 6.09 6.80
CA ARG A 53 -8.94 6.74 7.67
C ARG A 53 -7.53 6.21 7.42
N ILE A 54 -7.35 4.89 7.30
CA ILE A 54 -6.05 4.27 7.07
C ILE A 54 -5.49 4.68 5.70
N LEU A 55 -6.29 4.61 4.64
CA LEU A 55 -5.87 5.05 3.30
C LEU A 55 -5.47 6.52 3.27
N ASN A 56 -6.21 7.37 3.98
CA ASN A 56 -5.92 8.80 4.04
C ASN A 56 -4.60 9.07 4.79
N ILE A 57 -4.34 8.35 5.89
CA ILE A 57 -3.05 8.42 6.60
C ILE A 57 -1.92 7.93 5.70
N THR A 58 -2.06 6.77 5.05
CA THR A 58 -1.03 6.24 4.13
C THR A 58 -0.70 7.23 3.01
N ARG A 59 -1.71 7.93 2.47
CA ARG A 59 -1.48 8.97 1.46
C ARG A 59 -0.69 10.16 2.00
N ILE A 60 -1.00 10.63 3.21
CA ILE A 60 -0.27 11.73 3.86
C ILE A 60 1.20 11.33 4.10
N GLU A 61 1.43 10.13 4.63
CA GLU A 61 2.78 9.61 4.87
C GLU A 61 3.58 9.49 3.56
N LEU A 62 2.97 9.00 2.48
CA LEU A 62 3.62 8.93 1.17
C LEU A 62 3.99 10.31 0.62
N ILE A 63 3.11 11.31 0.73
CA ILE A 63 3.40 12.69 0.33
C ILE A 63 4.53 13.27 1.19
N SER A 64 4.55 12.96 2.49
CA SER A 64 5.63 13.37 3.39
C SER A 64 6.96 12.76 2.96
N ILE A 65 6.99 11.47 2.65
CA ILE A 65 8.20 10.77 2.18
C ILE A 65 8.65 11.34 0.83
N GLU A 66 7.72 11.56 -0.10
CA GLU A 66 8.01 12.15 -1.40
C GLU A 66 8.61 13.55 -1.27
N SER A 67 8.00 14.41 -0.44
CA SER A 67 8.50 15.77 -0.22
C SER A 67 9.87 15.77 0.47
N HIS A 68 10.10 14.87 1.42
CA HIS A 68 11.39 14.72 2.10
C HIS A 68 12.48 14.22 1.14
N TYR A 69 12.13 13.26 0.26
CA TYR A 69 13.03 12.76 -0.77
C TYR A 69 13.38 13.84 -1.81
N GLN A 70 12.40 14.65 -2.23
CA GLN A 70 12.61 15.77 -3.16
C GLN A 70 13.47 16.87 -2.53
N TYR A 71 13.30 17.17 -1.23
CA TYR A 71 14.17 18.11 -0.51
C TYR A 71 15.63 17.60 -0.43
N GLY A 72 15.82 16.30 -0.21
CA GLY A 72 17.15 15.67 -0.17
C GLY A 72 17.88 15.60 -1.52
N GLN A 73 17.18 15.71 -2.65
CA GLN A 73 17.79 15.81 -3.99
C GLN A 73 18.06 17.26 -4.45
N GLY A 74 17.58 18.27 -3.71
CA GLY A 74 17.69 19.69 -4.05
C GLY A 74 19.01 20.37 -3.65
N GLU A 75 19.86 19.75 -2.82
CA GLU A 75 21.17 20.33 -2.42
C GLU A 75 22.36 19.68 -3.17
N LYS A 76 22.18 19.37 -4.44
CA LYS A 76 23.30 19.31 -5.39
C LYS A 76 23.23 20.52 -6.31
N CYS A 77 23.39 21.70 -5.73
CA CYS A 77 23.85 22.87 -6.47
C CYS A 77 25.31 22.64 -6.88
N ALA A 78 25.63 23.05 -8.13
CA ALA A 78 26.94 22.95 -8.77
C ALA A 78 28.06 23.68 -8.01
#